data_AF-A0A352XPG9-F1
#
_entry.id   AF-A0A352XPG9-F1
#
_cell.length_a   1.000
_cell.length_b   1.000
_cell.length_c   1.000
_cell.angle_alpha   90.00
_cell.angle_beta   90.00
_cell.angle_gamma   90.00
#
_symmetry.space_group_name_H-M   'P 1'
#
loop_
_entity.id
_entity.type
_entity.pdbx_description
1 polymer ?
#
loop_
_entity_poly.entity_id
_entity_poly.type
_entity_poly.pdbx_seq_one_letter_code
_entity_poly.pdbx_strand_id
1 'polypeptide(L)'
;MSNTFVSVNDAVLVDTIGRAENRLVFIAPGLRPPVANALAGAMAVVPNSAIHLVLDVDAEVSRLGYGDKDFKGMEMLQAAAAGHGLTVNHHPGIRIGLLIADETTLIYSPTAESIETENRQPDKPNAILLQVELPQSLADACALGEDGHATLEVGKDVIDAETVAAVKRDLAARPAKDFNIARVERVFSSMLQYVEFEIESYKLSTRTLRLDAKLFGIRDEAVTERLASRYRLFSDNDSLTVEIPYVGEDAVTNPNRPKEKFGPLSVDKERNRIKKLYIIEVGKNRALILRRNVAAFEKEIARLRKRMELYRDGVQSQIKTRTKEIAAELLAALTETLKNNPPPQWSSRHINVTLTDADVKRLFFEDIQQELEKVETDFDPAIRIDYKEITYATFVDKDFRKLIEARFGKEEISRIFDEHDAAPEQRKDEDEEKED
;
A
#
# COMPACT_ATOMS: atom_id res chain seq x y z
N MET A 1 -24.74 -38.83 -21.92
CA MET A 1 -24.52 -38.81 -20.46
C MET A 1 -24.43 -37.34 -20.06
N SER A 2 -25.24 -36.85 -19.13
CA SER A 2 -25.08 -35.50 -18.61
C SER A 2 -23.82 -35.46 -17.74
N ASN A 3 -22.99 -34.43 -17.91
CA ASN A 3 -21.81 -34.25 -17.06
C ASN A 3 -22.28 -33.75 -15.69
N THR A 4 -21.76 -34.35 -14.61
CA THR A 4 -22.03 -33.90 -13.23
C THR A 4 -21.34 -32.57 -12.93
N PHE A 5 -20.14 -32.35 -13.48
CA PHE A 5 -19.45 -31.07 -13.40
C PHE A 5 -19.80 -30.23 -14.63
N VAL A 6 -20.32 -29.02 -14.39
CA VAL A 6 -20.77 -28.11 -15.44
C VAL A 6 -20.27 -26.69 -15.19
N SER A 7 -20.33 -25.86 -16.23
CA SER A 7 -20.08 -24.43 -16.14
C SER A 7 -21.42 -23.69 -16.10
N VAL A 8 -21.65 -22.93 -15.04
CA VAL A 8 -22.84 -22.11 -14.79
C VAL A 8 -22.45 -20.64 -14.87
N ASN A 9 -23.11 -19.96 -15.80
CA ASN A 9 -23.09 -18.50 -15.96
C ASN A 9 -24.54 -17.98 -15.93
N ASP A 10 -24.73 -16.68 -16.07
CA ASP A 10 -26.07 -16.08 -16.07
C ASP A 10 -27.01 -16.70 -17.12
N ALA A 11 -26.51 -17.07 -18.30
CA ALA A 11 -27.33 -17.66 -19.34
C ALA A 11 -27.86 -19.04 -18.95
N VAL A 12 -27.02 -19.87 -18.30
CA VAL A 12 -27.44 -21.18 -17.77
C VAL A 12 -28.46 -21.02 -16.64
N LEU A 13 -28.26 -20.06 -15.74
CA LEU A 13 -29.24 -19.75 -14.68
C LEU A 13 -30.58 -19.33 -15.28
N VAL A 14 -30.57 -18.39 -16.23
CA VAL A 14 -31.78 -17.90 -16.91
C VAL A 14 -32.53 -19.02 -17.62
N ASP A 15 -31.82 -19.88 -18.37
CA ASP A 15 -32.43 -21.02 -19.07
C ASP A 15 -33.03 -22.04 -18.09
N THR A 16 -32.32 -22.33 -16.99
CA THR A 16 -32.77 -23.28 -15.98
C THR A 16 -34.00 -22.77 -15.22
N ILE A 17 -33.99 -21.49 -14.81
CA ILE A 17 -35.12 -20.84 -14.14
C ILE A 17 -36.34 -20.77 -15.06
N GLY A 18 -36.14 -20.46 -16.35
CA GLY A 18 -37.22 -20.33 -17.33
C GLY A 18 -37.95 -21.62 -17.66
N ARG A 19 -37.41 -22.78 -17.26
CA ARG A 19 -38.02 -24.11 -17.44
C ARG A 19 -38.74 -24.62 -16.19
N ALA A 20 -38.66 -23.91 -15.08
CA ALA A 20 -39.27 -24.34 -13.82
C ALA A 20 -40.79 -24.21 -13.86
N GLU A 21 -41.50 -25.27 -13.48
CA GLU A 21 -42.97 -25.30 -13.43
C GLU A 21 -43.51 -25.62 -12.03
N ASN A 22 -42.80 -26.41 -11.22
CA ASN A 22 -43.32 -26.97 -9.98
C ASN A 22 -42.62 -26.42 -8.72
N ARG A 23 -41.31 -26.18 -8.77
CA ARG A 23 -40.54 -25.64 -7.65
C ARG A 23 -39.38 -24.77 -8.09
N LEU A 24 -39.08 -23.76 -7.29
CA LEU A 24 -37.97 -22.85 -7.52
C LEU A 24 -37.33 -22.39 -6.20
N VAL A 25 -36.09 -22.80 -5.95
CA VAL A 25 -35.27 -22.26 -4.86
C VAL A 25 -34.05 -21.57 -5.44
N PHE A 26 -33.79 -20.34 -5.01
CA PHE A 26 -32.62 -19.59 -5.41
C PHE A 26 -31.92 -19.01 -4.18
N ILE A 27 -30.68 -19.43 -3.93
CA ILE A 27 -29.81 -18.92 -2.87
C ILE A 27 -28.53 -18.43 -3.52
N ALA A 28 -28.17 -17.17 -3.35
CA ALA A 28 -26.94 -16.62 -3.93
C ALA A 28 -26.40 -15.44 -3.11
N PRO A 29 -25.10 -15.12 -3.21
CA PRO A 29 -24.56 -13.89 -2.64
C PRO A 29 -25.25 -12.67 -3.22
N GLY A 30 -25.39 -12.60 -4.53
CA GLY A 30 -26.05 -11.52 -5.24
C GLY A 30 -26.60 -12.02 -6.56
N LEU A 31 -27.19 -11.10 -7.33
CA LEU A 31 -27.72 -11.43 -8.64
C LEU A 31 -27.61 -10.23 -9.59
N ARG A 32 -27.69 -10.55 -10.88
CA ARG A 32 -27.65 -9.58 -11.97
C ARG A 32 -29.03 -9.45 -12.63
N PRO A 33 -29.33 -8.32 -13.32
CA PRO A 33 -30.63 -8.07 -13.93
C PRO A 33 -31.19 -9.19 -14.82
N PRO A 34 -30.39 -9.93 -15.62
CA PRO A 34 -30.91 -11.03 -16.43
C PRO A 34 -31.53 -12.16 -15.57
N VAL A 35 -30.83 -12.55 -14.50
CA VAL A 35 -31.31 -13.57 -13.55
C VAL A 35 -32.51 -13.04 -12.76
N ALA A 36 -32.50 -11.76 -12.36
CA ALA A 36 -33.64 -11.11 -11.71
C ALA A 36 -34.92 -11.22 -12.55
N ASN A 37 -34.80 -10.91 -13.85
CA ASN A 37 -35.91 -10.99 -14.80
C ASN A 37 -36.42 -12.42 -14.97
N ALA A 38 -35.52 -13.41 -15.03
CA ALA A 38 -35.92 -14.81 -15.14
C ALA A 38 -36.70 -15.27 -13.91
N LEU A 39 -36.22 -14.93 -12.70
CA LEU A 39 -36.90 -15.23 -11.44
C LEU A 39 -38.29 -14.56 -11.40
N ALA A 40 -38.37 -13.28 -11.77
CA ALA A 40 -39.65 -12.55 -11.85
C ALA A 40 -40.64 -13.21 -12.82
N GLY A 41 -40.17 -13.70 -13.97
CA GLY A 41 -41.00 -14.45 -14.92
C GLY A 41 -41.50 -15.78 -14.35
N ALA A 42 -40.64 -16.51 -13.63
CA ALA A 42 -41.00 -17.78 -13.02
C ALA A 42 -42.05 -17.66 -11.90
N MET A 43 -42.13 -16.50 -11.21
CA MET A 43 -43.18 -16.22 -10.21
C MET A 43 -44.60 -16.22 -10.78
N ALA A 44 -44.77 -16.10 -12.10
CA ALA A 44 -46.08 -16.19 -12.75
C ALA A 44 -46.48 -17.64 -13.09
N VAL A 45 -45.54 -18.59 -13.04
CA VAL A 45 -45.73 -19.98 -13.46
C VAL A 45 -45.68 -20.91 -12.26
N VAL A 46 -44.64 -20.81 -11.44
CA VAL A 46 -44.39 -21.68 -10.30
C VAL A 46 -45.32 -21.28 -9.13
N PRO A 47 -45.94 -22.25 -8.43
CA PRO A 47 -46.77 -21.95 -7.27
C PRO A 47 -46.00 -21.17 -6.20
N ASN A 48 -46.58 -20.08 -5.67
CA ASN A 48 -45.93 -19.23 -4.68
C ASN A 48 -45.40 -20.00 -3.46
N SER A 49 -46.11 -21.04 -3.00
CA SER A 49 -45.70 -21.87 -1.86
C SER A 49 -44.46 -22.73 -2.14
N ALA A 50 -44.07 -22.88 -3.41
CA ALA A 50 -42.92 -23.65 -3.86
C ALA A 50 -41.76 -22.76 -4.34
N ILE A 51 -41.82 -21.46 -4.05
CA ILE A 51 -40.77 -20.49 -4.36
C ILE A 51 -40.06 -20.08 -3.07
N HIS A 52 -38.74 -20.22 -3.03
CA HIS A 52 -37.91 -19.76 -1.93
C HIS A 52 -36.70 -18.97 -2.45
N LEU A 53 -36.56 -17.70 -2.06
CA LEU A 53 -35.50 -16.82 -2.54
C LEU A 53 -34.68 -16.30 -1.36
N VAL A 54 -33.37 -16.53 -1.36
CA VAL A 54 -32.43 -16.04 -0.34
C VAL A 54 -31.23 -15.34 -0.98
N LEU A 55 -30.90 -14.15 -0.50
CA LEU A 55 -29.77 -13.37 -0.99
C LEU A 55 -28.94 -12.78 0.16
N ASP A 56 -27.67 -12.49 -0.10
CA ASP A 56 -26.85 -11.65 0.79
C ASP A 56 -26.99 -10.19 0.35
N VAL A 57 -27.72 -9.39 1.13
CA VAL A 57 -28.05 -8.01 0.78
C VAL A 57 -27.09 -7.08 1.48
N ASP A 58 -25.91 -6.94 0.87
CA ASP A 58 -24.85 -6.07 1.35
C ASP A 58 -24.22 -5.28 0.19
N ALA A 59 -23.82 -4.04 0.44
CA ALA A 59 -23.13 -3.22 -0.55
C ALA A 59 -21.78 -3.84 -0.98
N GLU A 60 -21.09 -4.54 -0.08
CA GLU A 60 -19.85 -5.27 -0.36
C GLU A 60 -20.06 -6.42 -1.35
N VAL A 61 -21.23 -7.07 -1.37
CA VAL A 61 -21.57 -8.09 -2.37
C VAL A 61 -21.53 -7.49 -3.78
N SER A 62 -22.13 -6.31 -3.96
CA SER A 62 -22.05 -5.55 -5.22
C SER A 62 -20.64 -5.06 -5.52
N ARG A 63 -19.85 -4.62 -4.52
CA ARG A 63 -18.46 -4.19 -4.73
C ARG A 63 -17.52 -5.32 -5.13
N LEU A 64 -17.73 -6.52 -4.61
CA LEU A 64 -17.00 -7.73 -4.98
C LEU A 64 -17.41 -8.25 -6.36
N GLY A 65 -18.58 -7.83 -6.87
CA GLY A 65 -19.06 -8.19 -8.19
C GLY A 65 -19.87 -9.48 -8.23
N TYR A 66 -20.49 -9.87 -7.11
CA TYR A 66 -21.45 -10.99 -7.08
C TYR A 66 -22.86 -10.58 -7.51
N GLY A 67 -23.13 -9.28 -7.59
CA GLY A 67 -24.37 -8.70 -8.10
C GLY A 67 -24.06 -7.50 -8.99
N ASP A 68 -25.10 -6.79 -9.42
CA ASP A 68 -24.88 -5.61 -10.24
C ASP A 68 -24.45 -4.38 -9.43
N LYS A 69 -23.63 -3.54 -10.07
CA LYS A 69 -23.05 -2.32 -9.49
C LYS A 69 -24.09 -1.27 -9.07
N ASP A 70 -25.26 -1.29 -9.71
CA ASP A 70 -26.33 -0.31 -9.50
C ASP A 70 -27.42 -0.85 -8.56
N PHE A 71 -27.26 -2.08 -8.05
CA PHE A 71 -28.25 -2.78 -7.22
C PHE A 71 -29.61 -3.00 -7.89
N LYS A 72 -29.71 -2.86 -9.21
CA LYS A 72 -30.95 -2.92 -10.00
C LYS A 72 -31.59 -4.29 -10.00
N GLY A 73 -30.79 -5.36 -10.06
CA GLY A 73 -31.28 -6.72 -10.07
C GLY A 73 -32.11 -7.01 -8.81
N MET A 74 -31.61 -6.57 -7.66
CA MET A 74 -32.33 -6.73 -6.39
C MET A 74 -33.61 -5.91 -6.34
N GLU A 75 -33.59 -4.66 -6.81
CA GLU A 75 -34.80 -3.81 -6.87
C GLU A 75 -35.89 -4.45 -7.74
N MET A 76 -35.50 -4.98 -8.90
CA MET A 76 -36.41 -5.65 -9.82
C MET A 76 -37.03 -6.90 -9.19
N LEU A 77 -36.21 -7.72 -8.52
CA LEU A 77 -36.69 -8.93 -7.86
C LEU A 77 -37.63 -8.61 -6.69
N GLN A 78 -37.30 -7.62 -5.85
CA GLN A 78 -38.14 -7.22 -4.73
C GLN A 78 -39.50 -6.70 -5.20
N ALA A 79 -39.51 -5.86 -6.24
CA ALA A 79 -40.75 -5.33 -6.81
C ALA A 79 -41.64 -6.46 -7.39
N ALA A 80 -41.04 -7.43 -8.09
CA ALA A 80 -41.75 -8.59 -8.62
C ALA A 80 -42.32 -9.47 -7.50
N ALA A 81 -41.49 -9.82 -6.50
CA ALA A 81 -41.91 -10.64 -5.37
C ALA A 81 -43.08 -10.00 -4.61
N ALA A 82 -43.01 -8.69 -4.33
CA ALA A 82 -44.10 -7.97 -3.69
C ALA A 82 -45.40 -8.01 -4.52
N GLY A 83 -45.31 -7.89 -5.84
CA GLY A 83 -46.46 -7.99 -6.75
C GLY A 83 -47.15 -9.36 -6.74
N HIS A 84 -46.41 -10.42 -6.44
CA HIS A 84 -46.90 -11.79 -6.34
C HIS A 84 -47.21 -12.25 -4.91
N GLY A 85 -47.01 -11.39 -3.90
CA GLY A 85 -47.20 -11.75 -2.48
C GLY A 85 -46.12 -12.70 -1.94
N LEU A 86 -44.93 -12.68 -2.55
CA LEU A 86 -43.75 -13.44 -2.16
C LEU A 86 -42.77 -12.58 -1.36
N THR A 87 -41.93 -13.24 -0.56
CA THR A 87 -40.81 -12.59 0.13
C THR A 87 -39.50 -12.95 -0.53
N VAL A 88 -38.55 -12.02 -0.49
CA VAL A 88 -37.13 -12.31 -0.73
C VAL A 88 -36.45 -12.24 0.62
N ASN A 89 -35.70 -13.27 0.96
CA ASN A 89 -35.07 -13.40 2.27
C ASN A 89 -33.59 -13.03 2.22
N HIS A 90 -33.07 -12.61 3.35
CA HIS A 90 -31.71 -12.19 3.58
C HIS A 90 -30.94 -13.25 4.37
N HIS A 91 -29.71 -13.53 3.96
CA HIS A 91 -28.75 -14.19 4.83
C HIS A 91 -27.34 -13.65 4.58
N PRO A 92 -26.68 -13.08 5.60
CA PRO A 92 -25.36 -12.48 5.42
C PRO A 92 -24.29 -13.55 5.21
N GLY A 93 -23.32 -13.27 4.34
CA GLY A 93 -22.14 -14.11 4.15
C GLY A 93 -22.35 -15.31 3.23
N ILE A 94 -23.41 -15.36 2.43
CA ILE A 94 -23.56 -16.40 1.40
C ILE A 94 -22.40 -16.26 0.41
N ARG A 95 -21.73 -17.37 0.07
CA ARG A 95 -20.62 -17.41 -0.91
C ARG A 95 -20.74 -18.53 -1.94
N ILE A 96 -21.83 -19.28 -1.86
CA ILE A 96 -22.20 -20.32 -2.82
C ILE A 96 -23.50 -19.91 -3.49
N GLY A 97 -23.69 -20.39 -4.71
CA GLY A 97 -24.95 -20.33 -5.41
C GLY A 97 -25.65 -21.68 -5.36
N LEU A 98 -26.94 -21.69 -5.07
CA LEU A 98 -27.82 -22.85 -5.16
C LEU A 98 -29.04 -22.45 -5.97
N LEU A 99 -29.29 -23.19 -7.05
CA LEU A 99 -30.53 -23.11 -7.82
C LEU A 99 -31.17 -24.49 -7.86
N ILE A 100 -32.39 -24.60 -7.35
CA ILE A 100 -33.25 -25.78 -7.50
C ILE A 100 -34.41 -25.37 -8.38
N ALA A 101 -34.54 -25.98 -9.55
CA ALA A 101 -35.62 -25.77 -10.50
C ALA A 101 -36.16 -27.15 -10.90
N ASP A 102 -37.31 -27.52 -10.36
CA ASP A 102 -37.85 -28.88 -10.49
C ASP A 102 -36.76 -29.92 -10.19
N GLU A 103 -36.63 -31.00 -10.98
CA GLU A 103 -35.63 -32.06 -10.78
C GLU A 103 -34.18 -31.65 -11.07
N THR A 104 -33.91 -30.36 -11.33
CA THR A 104 -32.58 -29.84 -11.59
C THR A 104 -32.06 -29.07 -10.38
N THR A 105 -30.95 -29.52 -9.81
CA THR A 105 -30.22 -28.79 -8.76
C THR A 105 -28.83 -28.41 -9.25
N LEU A 106 -28.51 -27.12 -9.16
CA LEU A 106 -27.20 -26.55 -9.47
C LEU A 106 -26.60 -25.97 -8.19
N ILE A 107 -25.43 -26.48 -7.80
CA ILE A 107 -24.60 -25.90 -6.75
C ILE A 107 -23.38 -25.30 -7.44
N TYR A 108 -23.19 -23.98 -7.36
CA TYR A 108 -22.16 -23.28 -8.13
C TYR A 108 -21.36 -22.30 -7.27
N SER A 109 -20.15 -21.96 -7.71
CA SER A 109 -19.38 -20.83 -7.17
C SER A 109 -19.64 -19.58 -8.02
N PRO A 110 -20.38 -18.58 -7.50
CA PRO A 110 -20.66 -17.32 -8.20
C PRO A 110 -19.35 -16.58 -8.51
N THR A 111 -19.28 -15.94 -9.67
CA THR A 111 -18.10 -15.19 -10.10
C THR A 111 -18.02 -13.85 -9.36
N ALA A 112 -16.91 -13.57 -8.68
CA ALA A 112 -16.62 -12.25 -8.14
C ALA A 112 -15.99 -11.39 -9.24
N GLU A 113 -16.80 -10.58 -9.95
CA GLU A 113 -16.32 -9.83 -11.12
C GLU A 113 -15.16 -8.88 -10.80
N SER A 114 -15.03 -8.38 -9.56
CA SER A 114 -13.89 -7.55 -9.15
C SER A 114 -12.54 -8.28 -9.15
N ILE A 115 -12.55 -9.62 -9.20
CA ILE A 115 -11.35 -10.47 -9.13
C ILE A 115 -11.16 -11.25 -10.43
N GLU A 116 -12.24 -11.81 -10.98
CA GLU A 116 -12.22 -12.72 -12.11
C GLU A 116 -13.23 -12.32 -13.17
N THR A 117 -12.91 -12.55 -14.44
CA THR A 117 -13.86 -12.36 -15.53
C THR A 117 -14.77 -13.58 -15.63
N GLU A 118 -16.05 -13.36 -15.88
CA GLU A 118 -17.01 -14.45 -16.04
C GLU A 118 -16.58 -15.38 -17.18
N ASN A 119 -16.29 -16.63 -16.82
CA ASN A 119 -15.82 -17.59 -17.79
C ASN A 119 -16.97 -18.09 -18.67
N ARG A 120 -16.79 -18.01 -19.99
CA ARG A 120 -17.80 -18.45 -20.98
C ARG A 120 -17.46 -19.80 -21.62
N GLN A 121 -16.33 -20.39 -21.24
CA GLN A 121 -15.87 -21.65 -21.82
C GLN A 121 -16.40 -22.87 -21.04
N PRO A 122 -16.87 -23.93 -21.72
CA PRO A 122 -17.47 -25.12 -21.08
C PRO A 122 -16.48 -26.02 -20.32
N ASP A 123 -15.18 -25.83 -20.50
CA ASP A 123 -14.08 -26.71 -20.06
C ASP A 123 -13.56 -26.38 -18.65
N LYS A 124 -14.00 -25.28 -18.03
CA LYS A 124 -13.70 -24.95 -16.63
C LYS A 124 -14.98 -24.99 -15.80
N PRO A 125 -15.30 -26.14 -15.16
CA PRO A 125 -16.51 -26.27 -14.37
C PRO A 125 -16.43 -25.42 -13.09
N ASN A 126 -17.50 -24.71 -12.78
CA ASN A 126 -17.68 -23.97 -11.51
C ASN A 126 -18.94 -24.46 -10.75
N ALA A 127 -19.55 -25.55 -11.20
CA ALA A 127 -20.79 -26.05 -10.65
C ALA A 127 -20.92 -27.57 -10.68
N ILE A 128 -21.76 -28.07 -9.78
CA ILE A 128 -22.22 -29.45 -9.69
C ILE A 128 -23.70 -29.46 -10.07
N LEU A 129 -24.04 -30.28 -11.07
CA LEU A 129 -25.39 -30.54 -11.55
C LEU A 129 -25.88 -31.88 -10.99
N LEU A 130 -27.02 -31.85 -10.31
CA LEU A 130 -27.76 -33.03 -9.86
C LEU A 130 -29.12 -33.06 -10.59
N GLN A 131 -29.41 -34.20 -11.25
CA GLN A 131 -30.65 -34.45 -11.99
C GLN A 131 -31.47 -35.60 -11.37
N VAL A 132 -31.34 -35.75 -10.06
CA VAL A 132 -31.95 -36.82 -9.25
C VAL A 132 -32.61 -36.20 -8.04
N GLU A 133 -33.49 -36.96 -7.40
CA GLU A 133 -34.23 -36.56 -6.20
C GLU A 133 -33.29 -35.93 -5.16
N LEU A 134 -33.67 -34.74 -4.66
CA LEU A 134 -32.88 -33.96 -3.72
C LEU A 134 -32.64 -34.75 -2.43
N PRO A 135 -31.41 -34.74 -1.88
CA PRO A 135 -31.19 -35.26 -0.54
C PRO A 135 -32.13 -34.58 0.46
N GLN A 136 -32.80 -35.37 1.29
CA GLN A 136 -33.81 -34.87 2.22
C GLN A 136 -33.27 -33.76 3.15
N SER A 137 -32.03 -33.88 3.61
CA SER A 137 -31.37 -32.84 4.41
C SER A 137 -31.22 -31.50 3.68
N LEU A 138 -31.01 -31.52 2.36
CA LEU A 138 -30.91 -30.29 1.55
C LEU A 138 -32.31 -29.70 1.28
N ALA A 139 -33.31 -30.56 1.08
CA ALA A 139 -34.69 -30.14 0.94
C ALA A 139 -35.20 -29.46 2.22
N ASP A 140 -34.95 -30.05 3.39
CA ASP A 140 -35.34 -29.49 4.69
C ASP A 140 -34.66 -28.13 4.95
N ALA A 141 -33.35 -28.03 4.72
CA ALA A 141 -32.59 -26.79 4.92
C ALA A 141 -33.06 -25.61 4.05
N CYS A 142 -33.75 -25.90 2.93
CA CYS A 142 -34.29 -24.93 1.98
C CYS A 142 -35.83 -24.76 2.06
N ALA A 143 -36.46 -25.26 3.13
CA ALA A 143 -37.91 -25.25 3.33
C ALA A 143 -38.75 -25.99 2.28
N LEU A 144 -38.17 -27.01 1.62
CA LEU A 144 -38.84 -27.90 0.68
C LEU A 144 -39.34 -29.21 1.32
N GLY A 145 -38.95 -29.49 2.58
CA GLY A 145 -39.38 -30.67 3.33
C GLY A 145 -40.82 -30.59 3.86
N GLU A 146 -41.31 -31.69 4.44
CA GLU A 146 -42.68 -31.76 5.01
C GLU A 146 -42.93 -30.71 6.11
N ASP A 147 -41.87 -30.33 6.84
CA ASP A 147 -41.90 -29.33 7.91
C ASP A 147 -41.77 -27.87 7.40
N GLY A 148 -41.57 -27.68 6.09
CA GLY A 148 -41.51 -26.38 5.42
C GLY A 148 -40.52 -25.41 6.07
N HIS A 149 -40.98 -24.20 6.40
CA HIS A 149 -40.12 -23.14 6.95
C HIS A 149 -39.60 -23.43 8.38
N ALA A 150 -40.05 -24.50 9.06
CA ALA A 150 -39.62 -24.81 10.42
C ALA A 150 -38.18 -25.36 10.50
N THR A 151 -37.69 -25.96 9.42
CA THR A 151 -36.34 -26.57 9.33
C THR A 151 -35.34 -25.71 8.55
N LEU A 152 -35.72 -24.48 8.19
CA LEU A 152 -34.92 -23.56 7.40
C LEU A 152 -33.58 -23.23 8.09
N GLU A 153 -32.47 -23.38 7.37
CA GLU A 153 -31.13 -23.04 7.87
C GLU A 153 -30.68 -21.63 7.43
N VAL A 154 -31.08 -21.22 6.23
CA VAL A 154 -30.62 -20.00 5.54
C VAL A 154 -31.81 -19.12 5.17
N GLY A 155 -31.68 -17.79 5.24
CA GLY A 155 -32.75 -16.88 4.77
C GLY A 155 -33.94 -16.73 5.71
N LYS A 156 -33.70 -16.63 7.02
CA LYS A 156 -34.78 -16.44 8.02
C LYS A 156 -35.32 -15.00 8.07
N ASP A 157 -34.52 -14.04 7.63
CA ASP A 157 -34.84 -12.63 7.71
C ASP A 157 -35.46 -12.17 6.39
N VAL A 158 -36.61 -11.50 6.41
CA VAL A 158 -37.20 -10.95 5.19
C VAL A 158 -36.49 -9.65 4.81
N ILE A 159 -36.16 -9.46 3.52
CA ILE A 159 -35.60 -8.21 3.02
C ILE A 159 -36.69 -7.14 2.98
N ASP A 160 -36.62 -6.20 3.91
CA ASP A 160 -37.51 -5.04 3.93
C ASP A 160 -37.05 -3.90 3.00
N ALA A 161 -37.93 -2.92 2.80
CA ALA A 161 -37.64 -1.76 1.96
C ALA A 161 -36.56 -0.84 2.58
N GLU A 162 -36.41 -0.84 3.91
CA GLU A 162 -35.42 -0.02 4.61
C GLU A 162 -33.99 -0.52 4.35
N THR A 163 -33.78 -1.83 4.38
CA THR A 163 -32.51 -2.51 4.11
C THR A 163 -32.04 -2.21 2.69
N VAL A 164 -32.92 -2.33 1.70
CA VAL A 164 -32.62 -1.97 0.30
C VAL A 164 -32.24 -0.49 0.19
N ALA A 165 -33.00 0.40 0.83
CA ALA A 165 -32.69 1.83 0.81
C ALA A 165 -31.36 2.16 1.50
N ALA A 166 -30.99 1.43 2.56
CA ALA A 166 -29.72 1.58 3.26
C ALA A 166 -28.54 1.17 2.36
N VAL A 167 -28.61 0.01 1.71
CA VAL A 167 -27.59 -0.46 0.77
C VAL A 167 -27.42 0.53 -0.39
N LYS A 168 -28.52 1.06 -0.94
CA LYS A 168 -28.46 2.08 -2.00
C LYS A 168 -27.77 3.37 -1.54
N ARG A 169 -28.05 3.84 -0.33
CA ARG A 169 -27.37 5.02 0.24
C ARG A 169 -25.88 4.76 0.39
N ASP A 170 -25.51 3.55 0.81
CA ASP A 170 -24.11 3.17 0.96
C ASP A 170 -23.38 3.09 -0.39
N LEU A 171 -23.97 2.46 -1.40
CA LEU A 171 -23.43 2.40 -2.76
C LEU A 171 -23.36 3.77 -3.42
N ALA A 172 -24.31 4.68 -3.14
CA ALA A 172 -24.24 6.05 -3.63
C ALA A 172 -23.09 6.85 -2.98
N ALA A 173 -22.83 6.63 -1.69
CA ALA A 173 -21.74 7.29 -0.97
C ALA A 173 -20.36 6.68 -1.32
N ARG A 174 -20.31 5.38 -1.56
CA ARG A 174 -19.11 4.58 -1.82
C ARG A 174 -19.36 3.64 -3.00
N PRO A 175 -19.32 4.15 -4.25
CA PRO A 175 -19.68 3.37 -5.43
C PRO A 175 -18.72 2.20 -5.62
N ALA A 176 -19.25 1.10 -6.13
CA ALA A 176 -18.43 0.00 -6.62
C ALA A 176 -17.53 0.52 -7.74
N LYS A 177 -16.24 0.14 -7.70
CA LYS A 177 -15.32 0.40 -8.81
C LYS A 177 -15.81 -0.38 -10.02
N ASP A 178 -15.50 0.13 -11.21
CA ASP A 178 -15.62 -0.69 -12.41
C ASP A 178 -14.76 -1.95 -12.25
N PHE A 179 -15.35 -3.12 -12.47
CA PHE A 179 -14.69 -4.39 -12.18
C PHE A 179 -13.43 -4.59 -13.02
N ASN A 180 -13.40 -4.11 -14.27
CA ASN A 180 -12.21 -4.17 -15.09
C ASN A 180 -11.09 -3.30 -14.48
N ILE A 181 -11.44 -2.08 -14.05
CA ILE A 181 -10.51 -1.18 -13.34
C ILE A 181 -9.93 -1.85 -12.08
N ALA A 182 -10.79 -2.48 -11.27
CA ALA A 182 -10.38 -3.16 -10.05
C ALA A 182 -9.42 -4.32 -10.31
N ARG A 183 -9.72 -5.17 -11.32
CA ARG A 183 -8.86 -6.29 -11.73
C ARG A 183 -7.48 -5.82 -12.19
N VAL A 184 -7.46 -4.83 -13.09
CA VAL A 184 -6.24 -4.24 -13.63
C VAL A 184 -5.39 -3.61 -12.52
N GLU A 185 -6.00 -2.80 -11.65
CA GLU A 185 -5.31 -2.18 -10.51
C GLU A 185 -4.70 -3.24 -9.57
N ARG A 186 -5.41 -4.34 -9.29
CA ARG A 186 -4.92 -5.44 -8.45
C ARG A 186 -3.65 -6.06 -8.99
N VAL A 187 -3.59 -6.32 -10.30
CA VAL A 187 -2.43 -6.99 -10.88
C VAL A 187 -1.23 -6.06 -10.94
N PHE A 188 -1.42 -4.80 -11.34
CA PHE A 188 -0.32 -3.83 -11.30
C PHE A 188 0.19 -3.60 -9.89
N SER A 189 -0.72 -3.46 -8.92
CA SER A 189 -0.37 -3.35 -7.52
C SER A 189 0.37 -4.60 -7.02
N SER A 190 0.16 -5.79 -7.59
CA SER A 190 0.93 -6.98 -7.21
C SER A 190 2.38 -7.00 -7.74
N MET A 191 2.66 -6.26 -8.81
CA MET A 191 3.95 -6.30 -9.51
C MET A 191 4.83 -5.09 -9.23
N LEU A 192 4.23 -3.91 -9.14
CA LEU A 192 4.91 -2.62 -9.08
C LEU A 192 4.36 -1.76 -7.94
N GLN A 193 5.22 -0.93 -7.38
CA GLN A 193 4.85 0.09 -6.41
C GLN A 193 5.75 1.32 -6.59
N TYR A 194 5.26 2.50 -6.22
CA TYR A 194 6.08 3.69 -6.10
C TYR A 194 7.03 3.57 -4.91
N VAL A 195 8.24 4.12 -5.07
CA VAL A 195 9.24 4.26 -4.01
C VAL A 195 9.83 5.65 -4.05
N GLU A 196 9.80 6.35 -2.92
CA GLU A 196 10.57 7.57 -2.69
C GLU A 196 11.83 7.19 -1.92
N PHE A 197 13.01 7.52 -2.43
CA PHE A 197 14.29 7.19 -1.80
C PHE A 197 15.21 8.41 -1.72
N GLU A 198 15.33 8.95 -0.51
CA GLU A 198 16.06 10.18 -0.22
C GLU A 198 17.09 9.99 0.89
N ILE A 199 18.21 10.68 0.77
CA ILE A 199 19.28 10.73 1.77
C ILE A 199 19.54 12.19 2.08
N GLU A 200 19.36 12.57 3.34
CA GLU A 200 19.44 13.94 3.83
C GLU A 200 20.69 14.14 4.71
N SER A 201 21.12 15.40 4.85
CA SER A 201 22.06 15.86 5.90
C SER A 201 23.43 15.17 6.00
N TYR A 202 23.89 14.47 4.95
CA TYR A 202 25.17 13.75 4.93
C TYR A 202 26.38 14.57 4.46
N LYS A 203 26.19 15.84 4.07
CA LYS A 203 27.24 16.77 3.65
C LYS A 203 27.51 17.81 4.74
N LEU A 204 28.79 18.16 4.94
CA LEU A 204 29.26 19.02 6.03
C LEU A 204 29.35 20.53 5.69
N SER A 205 29.19 20.89 4.42
CA SER A 205 29.50 22.22 3.85
C SER A 205 28.66 23.40 4.39
N THR A 206 27.77 23.17 5.37
CA THR A 206 26.87 24.19 5.92
C THR A 206 27.10 24.49 7.41
N ARG A 207 28.13 23.89 8.05
CA ARG A 207 28.26 23.94 9.53
C ARG A 207 29.09 25.12 10.03
N THR A 208 28.46 25.94 10.88
CA THR A 208 29.06 27.13 11.49
C THR A 208 28.77 27.19 12.99
N LEU A 209 29.77 27.53 13.79
CA LEU A 209 29.58 27.91 15.20
C LEU A 209 29.07 29.35 15.26
N ARG A 210 27.99 29.60 15.99
CA ARG A 210 27.52 30.96 16.28
C ARG A 210 28.19 31.45 17.54
N LEU A 211 28.81 32.62 17.47
CA LEU A 211 29.46 33.27 18.61
C LEU A 211 28.79 34.60 18.90
N ASP A 212 28.63 34.92 20.19
CA ASP A 212 28.09 36.20 20.63
C ASP A 212 29.06 37.34 20.23
N ALA A 213 28.53 38.37 19.55
CA ALA A 213 29.30 39.56 19.17
C ALA A 213 29.94 40.28 20.37
N LYS A 214 29.36 40.13 21.57
CA LYS A 214 29.90 40.68 22.82
C LYS A 214 31.26 40.09 23.19
N LEU A 215 31.57 38.85 22.78
CA LEU A 215 32.89 38.23 22.96
C LEU A 215 33.99 38.96 22.17
N PHE A 216 33.61 39.74 21.16
CA PHE A 216 34.52 40.53 20.32
C PHE A 216 34.52 42.02 20.69
N GLY A 217 33.95 42.39 21.85
CA GLY A 217 33.94 43.76 22.35
C GLY A 217 32.86 44.66 21.75
N ILE A 218 31.90 44.10 21.01
CA ILE A 218 30.77 44.85 20.42
C ILE A 218 29.66 44.99 21.46
N ARG A 219 29.25 46.24 21.73
CA ARG A 219 28.31 46.60 22.80
C ARG A 219 27.02 47.25 22.33
N ASP A 220 26.96 47.69 21.07
CA ASP A 220 25.76 48.30 20.50
C ASP A 220 24.72 47.20 20.24
N GLU A 221 23.56 47.31 20.89
CA GLU A 221 22.49 46.31 20.87
C GLU A 221 21.91 46.12 19.45
N ALA A 222 21.78 47.20 18.68
CA ALA A 222 21.30 47.15 17.30
C ALA A 222 22.33 46.49 16.35
N VAL A 223 23.63 46.62 16.65
CA VAL A 223 24.70 45.94 15.91
C VAL A 223 24.83 44.47 16.34
N THR A 224 24.72 44.18 17.64
CA THR A 224 24.78 42.81 18.19
C THR A 224 23.64 41.93 17.65
N GLU A 225 22.42 42.45 17.52
CA GLU A 225 21.30 41.70 16.90
C GLU A 225 21.52 41.40 15.41
N ARG A 226 22.25 42.28 14.70
CA ARG A 226 22.48 42.16 13.25
C ARG A 226 23.77 41.41 12.90
N LEU A 227 24.73 41.35 13.81
CA LEU A 227 26.04 40.75 13.61
C LEU A 227 26.14 39.40 14.31
N ALA A 228 25.66 38.35 13.65
CA ALA A 228 25.95 36.98 14.06
C ALA A 228 27.35 36.57 13.53
N SER A 229 28.36 36.55 14.40
CA SER A 229 29.69 36.03 14.07
C SER A 229 29.59 34.52 13.86
N ARG A 230 29.75 34.09 12.60
CA ARG A 230 29.77 32.67 12.21
C ARG A 230 31.19 32.23 11.98
N TYR A 231 31.66 31.30 12.80
CA TYR A 231 32.94 30.63 12.58
C TYR A 231 32.73 29.34 11.80
N ARG A 232 33.32 29.21 10.61
CA ARG A 232 33.25 27.96 9.83
C ARG A 232 34.17 26.92 10.47
N LEU A 233 33.64 25.73 10.73
CA LEU A 233 34.39 24.65 11.38
C LEU A 233 35.33 23.91 10.40
N PHE A 234 34.96 23.92 9.11
CA PHE A 234 35.65 23.22 8.03
C PHE A 234 35.77 24.15 6.81
N SER A 235 36.84 23.98 6.03
CA SER A 235 37.02 24.73 4.77
C SER A 235 36.15 24.14 3.65
N ASP A 236 35.90 24.91 2.58
CA ASP A 236 34.96 24.55 1.51
C ASP A 236 35.33 23.24 0.75
N ASN A 237 36.56 22.72 0.94
CA ASN A 237 37.05 21.47 0.33
C ASN A 237 37.24 20.30 1.30
N ASP A 238 36.93 20.46 2.60
CA ASP A 238 37.09 19.39 3.58
C ASP A 238 35.94 18.38 3.49
N SER A 239 36.07 17.40 2.60
CA SER A 239 35.21 16.20 2.64
C SER A 239 35.70 15.26 3.74
N LEU A 240 35.07 15.39 4.91
CA LEU A 240 35.46 14.61 6.09
C LEU A 240 35.14 13.13 5.84
N THR A 241 36.21 12.37 5.65
CA THR A 241 36.21 10.92 5.44
C THR A 241 36.64 10.25 6.74
N VAL A 242 35.91 9.22 7.16
CA VAL A 242 36.20 8.49 8.39
C VAL A 242 36.45 7.02 8.07
N GLU A 243 37.21 6.35 8.93
CA GLU A 243 37.42 4.91 8.83
C GLU A 243 36.34 4.17 9.60
N ILE A 244 35.43 3.50 8.90
CA ILE A 244 34.37 2.69 9.51
C ILE A 244 34.72 1.19 9.43
N PRO A 245 34.27 0.37 10.39
CA PRO A 245 34.30 -1.08 10.25
C PRO A 245 33.58 -1.54 8.96
N TYR A 246 34.06 -2.63 8.36
CA TYR A 246 33.35 -3.25 7.24
C TYR A 246 31.96 -3.72 7.68
N VAL A 247 30.94 -3.43 6.86
CA VAL A 247 29.56 -3.86 7.09
C VAL A 247 29.16 -4.89 6.04
N GLY A 248 28.81 -6.09 6.49
CA GLY A 248 28.35 -7.20 5.67
C GLY A 248 26.96 -6.97 5.05
N GLU A 249 26.50 -7.93 4.27
CA GLU A 249 25.17 -7.90 3.63
C GLU A 249 24.03 -7.99 4.65
N ASP A 250 24.30 -8.55 5.81
CA ASP A 250 23.41 -8.67 6.97
C ASP A 250 23.34 -7.39 7.81
N ALA A 251 23.97 -6.30 7.36
CA ALA A 251 24.13 -5.06 8.11
C ALA A 251 24.89 -5.22 9.44
N VAL A 252 25.72 -6.28 9.57
CA VAL A 252 26.56 -6.51 10.75
C VAL A 252 28.00 -6.09 10.47
N THR A 253 28.64 -5.51 11.47
CA THR A 253 30.06 -5.14 11.39
C THR A 253 30.94 -6.37 11.51
N ASN A 254 31.91 -6.52 10.62
CA ASN A 254 32.90 -7.59 10.68
C ASN A 254 34.27 -7.04 11.13
N PRO A 255 34.69 -7.30 12.39
CA PRO A 255 35.96 -6.78 12.91
C PRO A 255 37.20 -7.43 12.28
N ASN A 256 37.06 -8.59 11.61
CA ASN A 256 38.18 -9.29 10.97
C ASN A 256 38.51 -8.75 9.57
N ARG A 257 37.69 -7.83 9.04
CA ARG A 257 37.92 -7.16 7.76
C ARG A 257 38.56 -5.79 7.99
N PRO A 258 39.42 -5.32 7.07
CA PRO A 258 40.00 -3.99 7.18
C PRO A 258 38.91 -2.91 7.18
N LYS A 259 39.15 -1.83 7.93
CA LYS A 259 38.28 -0.65 7.94
C LYS A 259 38.21 -0.04 6.55
N GLU A 260 37.06 0.52 6.23
CA GLU A 260 36.81 1.19 4.96
C GLU A 260 36.77 2.70 5.13
N LYS A 261 37.31 3.42 4.15
CA LYS A 261 37.14 4.88 4.07
C LYS A 261 35.72 5.20 3.61
N PHE A 262 34.98 5.94 4.43
CA PHE A 262 33.60 6.30 4.16
C PHE A 262 33.38 7.80 4.34
N GLY A 263 32.69 8.38 3.36
CA GLY A 263 32.41 9.82 3.31
C GLY A 263 31.29 10.12 2.33
N PRO A 264 31.04 11.40 2.00
CA PRO A 264 29.90 11.80 1.16
C PRO A 264 29.91 11.15 -0.23
N LEU A 265 31.09 10.96 -0.83
CA LEU A 265 31.22 10.26 -2.11
C LEU A 265 30.89 8.77 -2.03
N SER A 266 31.14 8.12 -0.89
CA SER A 266 30.74 6.72 -0.66
C SER A 266 29.23 6.60 -0.58
N VAL A 267 28.57 7.53 0.12
CA VAL A 267 27.10 7.62 0.18
C VAL A 267 26.51 7.83 -1.22
N ASP A 268 27.05 8.76 -2.01
CA ASP A 268 26.59 9.01 -3.38
C ASP A 268 26.76 7.78 -4.28
N LYS A 269 27.89 7.07 -4.19
CA LYS A 269 28.15 5.84 -4.94
C LYS A 269 27.15 4.74 -4.59
N GLU A 270 26.88 4.53 -3.31
CA GLU A 270 25.92 3.52 -2.86
C GLU A 270 24.50 3.86 -3.23
N ARG A 271 24.09 5.12 -3.05
CA ARG A 271 22.80 5.62 -3.49
C ARG A 271 22.58 5.34 -4.97
N ASN A 272 23.55 5.68 -5.81
CA ASN A 272 23.47 5.47 -7.26
C ASN A 272 23.47 4.00 -7.64
N ARG A 273 24.24 3.15 -6.94
CA ARG A 273 24.22 1.70 -7.14
C ARG A 273 22.85 1.11 -6.83
N ILE A 274 22.28 1.44 -5.66
CA ILE A 274 20.97 0.98 -5.22
C ILE A 274 19.88 1.44 -6.21
N LYS A 275 19.91 2.72 -6.60
CA LYS A 275 19.01 3.26 -7.63
C LYS A 275 19.07 2.46 -8.93
N LYS A 276 20.28 2.22 -9.46
CA LYS A 276 20.47 1.48 -10.72
C LYS A 276 19.97 0.03 -10.66
N LEU A 277 20.06 -0.62 -9.50
CA LEU A 277 19.67 -2.02 -9.33
C LEU A 277 18.16 -2.20 -9.16
N TYR A 278 17.51 -1.33 -8.39
CA TYR A 278 16.15 -1.56 -7.91
C TYR A 278 15.12 -0.53 -8.38
N ILE A 279 15.55 0.69 -8.68
CA ILE A 279 14.67 1.81 -8.95
C ILE A 279 14.54 2.05 -10.44
N ILE A 280 13.30 2.13 -10.91
CA ILE A 280 12.93 2.48 -12.27
C ILE A 280 12.47 3.94 -12.22
N GLU A 281 13.24 4.83 -12.83
CA GLU A 281 12.91 6.25 -12.86
C GLU A 281 11.80 6.52 -13.88
N VAL A 282 10.72 7.18 -13.42
CA VAL A 282 9.51 7.44 -14.21
C VAL A 282 9.23 8.94 -14.22
N GLY A 283 9.73 9.64 -15.24
CA GLY A 283 9.41 11.05 -15.48
C GLY A 283 9.80 12.00 -14.34
N LYS A 284 8.99 13.05 -14.11
CA LYS A 284 9.25 14.14 -13.14
C LYS A 284 9.15 13.62 -11.69
N ASN A 285 10.25 13.10 -11.17
CA ASN A 285 10.48 12.72 -9.77
C ASN A 285 9.64 11.54 -9.24
N ARG A 286 9.14 10.67 -10.10
CA ARG A 286 8.51 9.42 -9.64
C ARG A 286 9.47 8.26 -9.86
N ALA A 287 9.56 7.38 -8.88
CA ALA A 287 10.40 6.20 -8.92
C ALA A 287 9.56 4.98 -8.62
N LEU A 288 9.74 3.93 -9.40
CA LEU A 288 9.06 2.65 -9.24
C LEU A 288 10.04 1.58 -8.78
N ILE A 289 9.51 0.59 -8.09
CA ILE A 289 10.21 -0.64 -7.74
C ILE A 289 9.30 -1.83 -8.02
N LEU A 290 9.91 -2.93 -8.46
CA LEU A 290 9.23 -4.22 -8.58
C LEU A 290 9.02 -4.80 -7.18
N ARG A 291 7.80 -5.22 -6.84
CA ARG A 291 7.48 -5.77 -5.51
C ARG A 291 8.36 -6.94 -5.10
N ARG A 292 8.67 -7.83 -6.05
CA ARG A 292 9.59 -8.97 -5.82
C ARG A 292 10.99 -8.54 -5.37
N ASN A 293 11.40 -7.31 -5.66
CA ASN A 293 12.72 -6.78 -5.33
C ASN A 293 12.74 -6.00 -4.00
N VAL A 294 11.59 -5.72 -3.38
CA VAL A 294 11.49 -4.88 -2.17
C VAL A 294 12.30 -5.47 -1.02
N ALA A 295 12.21 -6.78 -0.80
CA ALA A 295 12.99 -7.46 0.24
C ALA A 295 14.50 -7.34 0.03
N ALA A 296 14.97 -7.39 -1.22
CA ALA A 296 16.40 -7.22 -1.54
C ALA A 296 16.83 -5.76 -1.38
N PHE A 297 15.98 -4.82 -1.80
CA PHE A 297 16.21 -3.38 -1.63
C PHE A 297 16.30 -2.99 -0.15
N GLU A 298 15.39 -3.45 0.71
CA GLU A 298 15.42 -3.17 2.15
C GLU A 298 16.68 -3.69 2.84
N LYS A 299 17.21 -4.85 2.41
CA LYS A 299 18.50 -5.37 2.92
C LYS A 299 19.66 -4.41 2.61
N GLU A 300 19.72 -3.92 1.37
CA GLU A 300 20.76 -2.96 0.95
C GLU A 300 20.62 -1.60 1.65
N ILE A 301 19.39 -1.17 1.91
CA ILE A 301 19.10 0.02 2.72
C ILE A 301 19.53 -0.19 4.16
N ALA A 302 19.23 -1.33 4.78
CA ALA A 302 19.64 -1.62 6.15
C ALA A 302 21.17 -1.58 6.29
N ARG A 303 21.87 -2.14 5.31
CA ARG A 303 23.33 -2.05 5.22
C ARG A 303 23.81 -0.60 5.10
N LEU A 304 23.22 0.20 4.20
CA LEU A 304 23.57 1.61 4.04
C LEU A 304 23.27 2.43 5.31
N ARG A 305 22.13 2.22 5.97
CA ARG A 305 21.78 2.84 7.26
C ARG A 305 22.86 2.56 8.30
N LYS A 306 23.31 1.30 8.42
CA LYS A 306 24.35 0.96 9.39
C LYS A 306 25.68 1.67 9.11
N ARG A 307 26.06 1.76 7.84
CA ARG A 307 27.26 2.50 7.43
C ARG A 307 27.13 3.99 7.69
N MET A 308 25.94 4.56 7.49
CA MET A 308 25.65 5.95 7.80
C MET A 308 25.66 6.25 9.30
N GLU A 309 25.21 5.33 10.17
CA GLU A 309 25.36 5.46 11.62
C GLU A 309 26.84 5.52 12.03
N LEU A 310 27.65 4.59 11.51
CA LEU A 310 29.10 4.57 11.78
C LEU A 310 29.79 5.83 11.24
N TYR A 311 29.35 6.30 10.07
CA TYR A 311 29.80 7.57 9.49
C TYR A 311 29.44 8.75 10.40
N ARG A 312 28.19 8.83 10.85
CA ARG A 312 27.70 9.85 11.78
C ARG A 312 28.56 9.91 13.03
N ASP A 313 28.75 8.77 13.70
CA ASP A 313 29.48 8.71 14.96
C ASP A 313 30.95 9.11 14.76
N GLY A 314 31.57 8.67 13.66
CA GLY A 314 32.93 9.06 13.29
C GLY A 314 33.06 10.56 13.01
N VAL A 315 32.12 11.14 12.26
CA VAL A 315 32.09 12.57 11.94
C VAL A 315 31.84 13.41 13.19
N GLN A 316 30.88 13.03 14.03
CA GLN A 316 30.59 13.72 15.29
C GLN A 316 31.82 13.71 16.22
N SER A 317 32.59 12.62 16.25
CA SER A 317 33.84 12.57 17.02
C SER A 317 34.90 13.55 16.49
N GLN A 318 35.04 13.68 15.17
CA GLN A 318 35.94 14.67 14.57
C GLN A 318 35.43 16.11 14.79
N ILE A 319 34.11 16.35 14.69
CA ILE A 319 33.49 17.65 15.02
C ILE A 319 33.80 18.01 16.48
N LYS A 320 33.61 17.09 17.41
CA LYS A 320 33.94 17.27 18.84
C LYS A 320 35.39 17.69 19.04
N THR A 321 36.30 17.03 18.35
CA THR A 321 37.74 17.31 18.45
C THR A 321 38.06 18.69 17.89
N ARG A 322 37.60 18.98 16.67
CA ARG A 322 37.85 20.25 15.98
C ARG A 322 37.22 21.44 16.70
N THR A 323 36.04 21.25 17.27
CA THR A 323 35.33 22.27 18.05
C THR A 323 36.11 22.65 19.31
N LYS A 324 36.72 21.66 20.00
CA LYS A 324 37.59 21.92 21.16
C LYS A 324 38.88 22.64 20.77
N GLU A 325 39.50 22.26 19.65
CA GLU A 325 40.68 22.94 19.12
C GLU A 325 40.37 24.41 18.80
N ILE A 326 39.29 24.67 18.05
CA ILE A 326 38.85 26.03 17.70
C ILE A 326 38.52 26.84 18.95
N ALA A 327 37.82 26.26 19.93
CA ALA A 327 37.53 26.96 21.18
C ALA A 327 38.80 27.33 21.95
N ALA A 328 39.82 26.46 21.95
CA ALA A 328 41.12 26.75 22.55
C ALA A 328 41.89 27.83 21.77
N GLU A 329 41.88 27.81 20.44
CA GLU A 329 42.46 28.83 19.57
C GLU A 329 41.80 30.20 19.80
N LEU A 330 40.47 30.25 19.84
CA LEU A 330 39.69 31.46 20.10
C LEU A 330 39.96 31.99 21.52
N LEU A 331 39.98 31.13 22.53
CA LEU A 331 40.32 31.53 23.88
C LEU A 331 41.72 32.15 23.93
N ALA A 332 42.72 31.51 23.32
CA ALA A 332 44.08 32.03 23.29
C ALA A 332 44.17 33.39 22.60
N ALA A 333 43.45 33.59 21.49
CA ALA A 333 43.41 34.86 20.77
C ALA A 333 42.66 35.97 21.53
N LEU A 334 41.62 35.62 22.28
CA LEU A 334 40.73 36.59 22.95
C LEU A 334 41.07 36.84 24.42
N THR A 335 41.94 36.04 25.05
CA THR A 335 42.22 36.11 26.51
C THR A 335 42.54 37.53 26.98
N GLU A 336 43.50 38.21 26.33
CA GLU A 336 43.90 39.57 26.74
C GLU A 336 42.79 40.60 26.46
N THR A 337 42.04 40.44 25.38
CA THR A 337 40.89 41.30 25.06
C THR A 337 39.78 41.14 26.11
N LEU A 338 39.49 39.90 26.50
CA LEU A 338 38.42 39.56 27.46
C LEU A 338 38.79 39.97 28.90
N LYS A 339 40.07 40.00 29.27
CA LYS A 339 40.52 40.58 30.54
C LYS A 339 40.34 42.10 30.58
N ASN A 340 40.75 42.78 29.52
CA ASN A 340 40.74 44.24 29.46
C ASN A 340 39.34 44.80 29.21
N ASN A 341 38.49 44.02 28.52
CA ASN A 341 37.16 44.43 28.10
C ASN A 341 36.16 43.26 28.23
N PRO A 342 35.84 42.83 29.46
CA PRO A 342 34.97 41.67 29.67
C PRO A 342 33.53 41.96 29.22
N PRO A 343 32.83 40.93 28.69
CA PRO A 343 31.40 41.01 28.44
C PRO A 343 30.62 41.43 29.70
N PRO A 344 29.60 42.31 29.59
CA PRO A 344 28.86 42.82 30.76
C PRO A 344 28.23 41.72 31.62
N GLN A 345 27.82 40.60 31.02
CA GLN A 345 27.23 39.47 31.73
C GLN A 345 28.21 38.75 32.67
N TRP A 346 29.52 38.98 32.55
CA TRP A 346 30.52 38.37 33.42
C TRP A 346 30.64 39.08 34.78
N SER A 347 30.20 40.34 34.87
CA SER A 347 30.35 41.18 36.07
C SER A 347 29.73 40.57 37.34
N SER A 348 28.67 39.78 37.22
CA SER A 348 28.03 39.10 38.36
C SER A 348 28.54 37.67 38.60
N ARG A 349 29.54 37.20 37.83
CA ARG A 349 30.00 35.79 37.79
C ARG A 349 31.46 35.61 38.21
N HIS A 350 32.08 36.63 38.79
CA HIS A 350 33.42 36.58 39.39
C HIS A 350 33.49 37.45 40.65
N ILE A 351 34.34 37.06 41.61
CA ILE A 351 34.48 37.72 42.93
C ILE A 351 35.68 38.66 42.97
N ASN A 352 36.72 38.36 42.18
CA ASN A 352 37.96 39.12 42.16
C ASN A 352 37.75 40.50 41.52
N VAL A 353 38.51 41.50 41.97
CA VAL A 353 38.49 42.86 41.38
C VAL A 353 38.96 42.85 39.92
N THR A 354 39.79 41.88 39.54
CA THR A 354 40.30 41.67 38.19
C THR A 354 40.14 40.21 37.78
N LEU A 355 39.77 39.95 36.53
CA LEU A 355 39.63 38.61 35.97
C LEU A 355 40.99 37.92 35.85
N THR A 356 41.13 36.75 36.48
CA THR A 356 42.30 35.89 36.27
C THR A 356 42.17 35.09 34.97
N ASP A 357 43.27 34.52 34.47
CA ASP A 357 43.23 33.60 33.32
C ASP A 357 42.28 32.42 33.54
N ALA A 358 42.22 31.92 34.78
CA ALA A 358 41.32 30.84 35.15
C ALA A 358 39.85 31.26 35.09
N ASP A 359 39.54 32.51 35.49
CA ASP A 359 38.19 33.06 35.43
C ASP A 359 37.73 33.27 33.98
N VAL A 360 38.59 33.85 33.12
CA VAL A 360 38.30 34.05 31.69
C VAL A 360 38.06 32.72 30.99
N LYS A 361 38.93 31.72 31.23
CA LYS A 361 38.77 30.37 30.69
C LYS A 361 37.43 29.76 31.07
N ARG A 362 37.08 29.79 32.35
CA ARG A 362 35.83 29.22 32.85
C ARG A 362 34.61 29.91 32.23
N LEU A 363 34.55 31.24 32.29
CA LEU A 363 33.40 32.02 31.81
C LEU A 363 33.22 31.92 30.29
N PHE A 364 34.33 31.92 29.53
CA PHE A 364 34.29 31.72 28.09
C PHE A 364 33.68 30.37 27.71
N PHE A 365 34.13 29.28 28.34
CA PHE A 365 33.58 27.96 28.05
C PHE A 365 32.11 27.84 28.47
N GLU A 366 31.72 28.41 29.62
CA GLU A 366 30.31 28.44 30.04
C GLU A 366 29.42 29.20 29.03
N ASP A 367 29.91 30.28 28.41
CA ASP A 367 29.14 31.08 27.45
C ASP A 367 28.97 30.39 26.07
N ILE A 368 29.95 29.57 25.65
CA ILE A 368 29.87 28.87 24.35
C ILE A 368 29.36 27.43 24.45
N GLN A 369 29.31 26.84 25.65
CA GLN A 369 29.03 25.41 25.86
C GLN A 369 27.78 24.93 25.14
N GLN A 370 26.67 25.66 25.23
CA GLN A 370 25.40 25.27 24.59
C GLN A 370 25.51 25.22 23.06
N GLU A 371 26.23 26.17 22.46
CA GLU A 371 26.47 26.18 21.01
C GLU A 371 27.47 25.10 20.59
N LEU A 372 28.45 24.76 21.44
CA LEU A 372 29.34 23.61 21.18
C LEU A 372 28.53 22.29 21.18
N GLU A 373 27.73 22.03 22.22
CA GLU A 373 26.90 20.83 22.33
C GLU A 373 25.95 20.68 21.14
N LYS A 374 25.31 21.78 20.73
CA LYS A 374 24.42 21.81 19.57
C LYS A 374 25.13 21.44 18.27
N VAL A 375 26.29 22.02 18.01
CA VAL A 375 27.11 21.75 16.83
C VAL A 375 27.57 20.29 16.78
N GLU A 376 27.87 19.71 17.94
CA GLU A 376 28.30 18.31 18.06
C GLU A 376 27.20 17.31 17.68
N THR A 377 25.94 17.59 18.00
CA THR A 377 24.80 16.67 17.75
C THR A 377 24.06 16.93 16.44
N ASP A 378 24.24 18.09 15.83
CA ASP A 378 23.51 18.51 14.63
C ASP A 378 23.85 17.67 13.38
N PHE A 379 24.92 16.86 13.40
CA PHE A 379 25.25 15.95 12.30
C PHE A 379 24.46 14.65 12.45
N ASP A 380 23.31 14.60 11.79
CA ASP A 380 22.43 13.43 11.78
C ASP A 380 21.94 13.12 10.36
N PRO A 381 22.73 12.37 9.57
CA PRO A 381 22.34 12.00 8.22
C PRO A 381 21.25 10.92 8.24
N ALA A 382 20.19 11.11 7.46
CA ALA A 382 19.00 10.25 7.50
C ALA A 382 18.65 9.67 6.12
N ILE A 383 18.10 8.45 6.12
CA ILE A 383 17.53 7.81 4.93
C ILE A 383 16.02 7.75 5.06
N ARG A 384 15.31 8.36 4.10
CA ARG A 384 13.85 8.34 4.03
C ARG A 384 13.39 7.46 2.88
N ILE A 385 12.44 6.58 3.19
CA ILE A 385 11.82 5.68 2.23
C ILE A 385 10.32 5.71 2.45
N ASP A 386 9.58 5.90 1.37
CA ASP A 386 8.13 5.80 1.36
C ASP A 386 7.67 4.94 0.18
N TYR A 387 6.62 4.15 0.39
CA TYR A 387 6.04 3.28 -0.62
C TYR A 387 4.60 3.66 -0.88
N LYS A 388 4.23 3.79 -2.16
CA LYS A 388 2.85 4.13 -2.56
C LYS A 388 2.35 3.15 -3.61
N GLU A 389 1.06 2.84 -3.55
CA GLU A 389 0.42 1.97 -4.54
C GLU A 389 0.26 2.67 -5.89
N ILE A 390 0.22 1.87 -6.96
CA ILE A 390 -0.08 2.37 -8.30
C ILE A 390 -1.58 2.20 -8.55
N THR A 391 -2.22 3.28 -8.97
CA THR A 391 -3.65 3.29 -9.28
C THR A 391 -3.90 3.11 -10.77
N TYR A 392 -5.09 2.65 -11.15
CA TYR A 392 -5.50 2.57 -12.55
C TYR A 392 -5.37 3.92 -13.29
N ALA A 393 -5.76 5.02 -12.64
CA ALA A 393 -5.64 6.37 -13.22
C ALA A 393 -4.20 6.72 -13.60
N THR A 394 -3.24 6.25 -12.81
CA THR A 394 -1.81 6.41 -13.10
C THR A 394 -1.39 5.55 -14.29
N PHE A 395 -1.93 4.33 -14.41
CA PHE A 395 -1.57 3.45 -15.51
C PHE A 395 -2.10 3.93 -16.86
N VAL A 396 -3.33 4.45 -16.90
CA VAL A 396 -3.95 4.97 -18.14
C VAL A 396 -3.25 6.24 -18.64
N ASP A 397 -2.46 6.90 -17.79
CA ASP A 397 -1.63 8.01 -18.22
C ASP A 397 -0.71 7.60 -19.38
N LYS A 398 -0.80 8.33 -20.48
CA LYS A 398 -0.11 7.98 -21.73
C LYS A 398 1.41 8.03 -21.59
N ASP A 399 1.92 8.91 -20.74
CA ASP A 399 3.36 9.06 -20.54
C ASP A 399 3.89 7.94 -19.65
N PHE A 400 3.14 7.58 -18.59
CA PHE A 400 3.43 6.41 -17.77
C PHE A 400 3.44 5.11 -18.59
N ARG A 401 2.38 4.88 -19.39
CA ARG A 401 2.25 3.67 -20.21
C ARG A 401 3.40 3.52 -21.20
N LYS A 402 3.75 4.60 -21.92
CA LYS A 402 4.90 4.58 -22.85
C LYS A 402 6.21 4.22 -22.15
N LEU A 403 6.42 4.71 -20.93
CA LEU A 403 7.65 4.46 -20.17
C LEU A 403 7.74 3.00 -19.72
N ILE A 404 6.64 2.46 -19.19
CA ILE A 404 6.55 1.05 -18.77
C ILE A 404 6.69 0.11 -19.97
N GLU A 405 6.01 0.39 -21.09
CA GLU A 405 6.16 -0.34 -22.35
C GLU A 405 7.59 -0.29 -22.89
N ALA A 406 8.28 0.85 -22.80
CA ALA A 406 9.68 0.96 -23.21
C ALA A 406 10.62 0.15 -22.31
N ARG A 407 10.29 -0.02 -21.03
CA ARG A 407 11.14 -0.72 -20.05
C ARG A 407 10.97 -2.24 -20.09
N PHE A 408 9.73 -2.70 -20.19
CA PHE A 408 9.35 -4.12 -20.07
C PHE A 408 8.96 -4.76 -21.39
N GLY A 409 8.74 -3.95 -22.44
CA GLY A 409 8.25 -4.41 -23.74
C GLY A 409 6.74 -4.26 -23.86
N LYS A 410 6.28 -3.89 -25.06
CA LYS A 410 4.84 -3.70 -25.34
C LYS A 410 4.04 -4.98 -25.15
N GLU A 411 4.57 -6.11 -25.61
CA GLU A 411 3.86 -7.40 -25.54
C GLU A 411 3.67 -7.88 -24.10
N GLU A 412 4.70 -7.76 -23.26
CA GLU A 412 4.63 -8.13 -21.84
C GLU A 412 3.58 -7.28 -21.11
N ILE A 413 3.56 -5.97 -21.38
CA ILE A 413 2.60 -5.06 -20.77
C ILE A 413 1.19 -5.28 -21.30
N SER A 414 1.02 -5.53 -22.60
CA SER A 414 -0.27 -5.88 -23.18
C SER A 414 -0.82 -7.21 -22.64
N ARG A 415 0.03 -8.23 -22.44
CA ARG A 415 -0.38 -9.49 -21.81
C ARG A 415 -0.95 -9.28 -20.42
N ILE A 416 -0.46 -8.32 -19.65
CA ILE A 416 -1.07 -7.99 -18.35
C ILE A 416 -2.52 -7.49 -18.56
N PHE A 417 -2.82 -6.75 -19.62
CA PHE A 417 -4.22 -6.39 -19.91
C PHE A 417 -5.05 -7.59 -20.37
N ASP A 418 -4.45 -8.48 -21.16
CA ASP A 418 -5.14 -9.58 -21.83
C ASP A 418 -5.33 -10.84 -20.93
N GLU A 419 -4.36 -11.20 -20.07
CA GLU A 419 -4.43 -12.31 -19.10
C GLU A 419 -5.54 -12.11 -18.04
N HIS A 420 -6.12 -10.91 -17.97
CA HIS A 420 -7.24 -10.60 -17.08
C HIS A 420 -8.60 -10.80 -17.74
N ASP A 421 -8.64 -10.94 -19.07
CA ASP A 421 -9.84 -11.31 -19.81
C ASP A 421 -10.01 -12.83 -19.90
N ALA A 422 -8.95 -13.63 -19.68
CA ALA A 422 -9.04 -15.08 -19.57
C ALA A 422 -7.92 -15.67 -18.69
N ALA A 423 -8.29 -16.49 -17.70
CA ALA A 423 -7.34 -17.35 -16.99
C ALA A 423 -6.51 -18.15 -18.02
N PRO A 424 -5.17 -18.19 -17.89
CA PRO A 424 -4.26 -18.57 -18.97
C PRO A 424 -4.66 -19.90 -19.59
N GLU A 425 -4.99 -19.85 -20.88
CA GLU A 425 -5.16 -21.05 -21.70
C GLU A 425 -3.86 -21.85 -21.63
N GLN A 426 -3.94 -23.10 -21.16
CA GLN A 426 -2.98 -24.09 -21.62
C GLN A 426 -3.24 -24.26 -23.11
N ARG A 427 -2.48 -23.56 -23.95
CA ARG A 427 -2.38 -23.93 -25.36
C ARG A 427 -1.93 -25.38 -25.36
N LYS A 428 -2.82 -26.28 -25.78
CA LYS A 428 -2.38 -27.59 -26.24
C LYS A 428 -1.48 -27.31 -27.42
N ASP A 429 -0.21 -27.65 -27.28
CA ASP A 429 0.70 -27.74 -28.40
C ASP A 429 0.13 -28.81 -29.34
N GLU A 430 -0.61 -28.37 -30.35
CA GLU A 430 -0.91 -29.17 -31.55
C GLU A 430 0.32 -29.10 -32.46
N ASP A 431 1.40 -29.77 -32.05
CA ASP A 431 2.51 -30.12 -32.93
C ASP A 431 3.00 -31.51 -32.53
N GLU A 432 2.51 -32.52 -33.26
CA GLU A 432 3.14 -33.79 -33.65
C GLU A 432 2.12 -34.93 -33.76
N GLU A 433 1.23 -34.83 -34.76
CA GLU A 433 0.78 -36.00 -35.51
C GLU A 433 0.67 -35.58 -36.98
N LYS A 434 1.84 -35.47 -37.62
CA LYS A 434 1.94 -35.73 -39.06
C LYS A 434 2.39 -37.18 -39.21
N GLU A 435 1.41 -38.08 -39.29
CA GLU A 435 1.56 -39.28 -40.09
C GLU A 435 1.72 -38.86 -41.55
N ASP A 436 2.91 -39.11 -42.11
CA ASP A 436 3.12 -39.85 -43.36
C ASP A 436 4.62 -40.15 -43.56
#